data_AF-A0A2E7LM14-F1
#
_entry.id   AF-A0A2E7LM14-F1
#
_cell.length_a   1.000
_cell.length_b   1.000
_cell.length_c   1.000
_cell.angle_alpha   90.00
_cell.angle_beta   90.00
_cell.angle_gamma   90.00
#
_symmetry.space_group_name_H-M   'P 1'
#
loop_
_entity.id
_entity.type
_entity.pdbx_description
1 polymer ?
#
loop_
_entity_poly.entity_id
_entity_poly.type
_entity_poly.pdbx_seq_one_letter_code
_entity_poly.pdbx_strand_id
1 'polypeptide(L)'
;MNYKVSKEWIANKTRYRGTIKASYFELVRLFGEPQKGDGFKTQAEWHIEFEDGVITTIYDWKFYRPVEYNNSWNVGGTEPSSLTKLESLMESSVNSQLIAV
;
A
#
# COMPACT_ATOMS: atom_id res chain seq x y z
N MET A 1 -3.72 5.64 13.73
CA MET A 1 -3.99 4.20 13.57
C MET A 1 -2.64 3.51 13.49
N ASN A 2 -2.42 2.47 14.27
CA ASN A 2 -1.13 1.77 14.29
C ASN A 2 -1.14 0.64 13.25
N TYR A 3 0.01 0.43 12.63
CA TYR A 3 0.24 -0.60 11.63
C TYR A 3 1.72 -0.95 11.62
N LYS A 4 2.07 -2.09 11.01
CA LYS A 4 3.45 -2.42 10.67
C LYS A 4 3.56 -2.77 9.20
N VAL A 5 4.70 -2.45 8.61
CA VAL A 5 5.06 -2.91 7.25
C VAL A 5 5.79 -4.23 7.39
N SER A 6 5.20 -5.29 6.85
CA SER A 6 5.77 -6.63 6.90
C SER A 6 6.82 -6.81 5.80
N LYS A 7 7.94 -7.47 6.15
CA LYS A 7 8.94 -7.96 5.19
C LYS A 7 8.67 -9.39 4.73
N GLU A 8 7.74 -10.08 5.39
CA GLU A 8 7.32 -11.41 4.98
C GLU A 8 6.34 -11.32 3.81
N TRP A 9 6.30 -12.38 3.01
CA TRP A 9 5.36 -12.47 1.90
C TRP A 9 3.98 -12.91 2.40
N ILE A 10 3.16 -11.94 2.81
CA ILE A 10 1.82 -12.17 3.37
C ILE A 10 0.68 -11.90 2.37
N ALA A 11 1.01 -11.54 1.13
CA ALA A 11 0.06 -11.22 0.06
C ALA A 11 -0.84 -12.41 -0.35
N ASN A 12 -0.39 -13.66 -0.13
CA ASN A 12 -1.08 -14.88 -0.58
C ASN A 12 -2.50 -15.06 -0.02
N LYS A 13 -2.89 -14.30 1.01
CA LYS A 13 -4.22 -14.33 1.62
C LYS A 13 -5.10 -13.14 1.22
N THR A 14 -4.59 -12.24 0.39
CA THR A 14 -5.30 -11.04 -0.02
C THR A 14 -6.03 -11.23 -1.34
N ARG A 15 -7.07 -10.42 -1.54
CA ARG A 15 -7.78 -10.30 -2.83
C ARG A 15 -8.00 -8.84 -3.15
N TYR A 16 -8.15 -8.51 -4.43
CA TYR A 16 -8.40 -7.13 -4.87
C TYR A 16 -9.59 -6.51 -4.12
N ARG A 17 -9.38 -5.31 -3.58
CA ARG A 17 -10.37 -4.51 -2.85
C ARG A 17 -10.66 -3.16 -3.49
N GLY A 18 -9.76 -2.66 -4.33
CA GLY A 18 -9.93 -1.39 -5.02
C GLY A 18 -8.60 -0.80 -5.46
N THR A 19 -8.60 0.50 -5.70
CA THR A 19 -7.43 1.25 -6.11
C THR A 19 -7.31 2.55 -5.33
N ILE A 20 -6.09 3.00 -5.08
CA ILE A 20 -5.80 4.33 -4.53
C ILE A 20 -4.99 5.14 -5.52
N LYS A 21 -5.06 6.48 -5.38
CA LYS A 21 -4.19 7.41 -6.10
C LYS A 21 -3.11 7.91 -5.16
N ALA A 22 -1.86 7.63 -5.51
CA ALA A 22 -0.68 8.05 -4.76
C ALA A 22 0.53 7.98 -5.68
N SER A 23 1.46 8.91 -5.58
CA SER A 23 2.77 8.76 -6.19
C SER A 23 3.57 7.65 -5.49
N TYR A 24 4.50 7.03 -6.21
CA TYR A 24 5.47 6.10 -5.64
C TYR A 24 6.16 6.67 -4.39
N PHE A 25 6.63 7.92 -4.47
CA PHE A 25 7.39 8.55 -3.40
C PHE A 25 6.55 8.85 -2.14
N GLU A 26 5.25 9.11 -2.29
CA GLU A 26 4.33 9.21 -1.14
C GLU A 26 4.22 7.87 -0.41
N LEU A 27 4.08 6.77 -1.16
CA LEU A 27 4.05 5.43 -0.57
C LEU A 27 5.37 5.07 0.11
N VAL A 28 6.52 5.40 -0.51
CA VAL A 28 7.84 5.20 0.12
C VAL A 28 8.00 6.03 1.38
N ARG A 29 7.54 7.28 1.39
CA ARG A 29 7.62 8.14 2.57
C ARG A 29 6.78 7.61 3.74
N LEU A 30 5.61 7.03 3.44
CA LEU A 30 4.70 6.49 4.46
C LEU A 30 5.13 5.10 4.94
N PHE A 31 5.52 4.22 4.02
CA PHE A 31 5.67 2.78 4.28
C PHE A 31 7.11 2.27 4.13
N GLY A 32 8.06 3.11 3.73
CA GLY A 32 9.42 2.71 3.38
C GLY A 32 9.50 2.10 1.97
N GLU A 33 10.68 1.61 1.60
CA GLU A 33 10.89 0.97 0.28
C GLU A 33 9.99 -0.26 0.10
N PRO A 34 9.44 -0.49 -1.12
CA PRO A 34 8.61 -1.65 -1.39
C PRO A 34 9.42 -2.94 -1.38
N GLN A 35 8.72 -4.05 -1.22
CA GLN A 35 9.24 -5.35 -1.65
C GLN A 35 9.25 -5.43 -3.18
N LYS A 36 10.18 -6.20 -3.72
CA LYS A 36 10.21 -6.49 -5.16
C LYS A 36 8.97 -7.31 -5.52
N GLY A 37 8.30 -6.91 -6.60
CA GLY A 37 7.16 -7.67 -7.15
C GLY A 37 7.56 -9.03 -7.73
N ASP A 38 6.61 -9.71 -8.36
CA ASP A 38 6.77 -11.07 -8.91
C ASP A 38 7.69 -11.15 -10.14
N GLY A 39 8.16 -10.00 -10.64
CA GLY A 39 9.02 -9.91 -11.83
C GLY A 39 8.28 -10.12 -13.15
N PHE A 40 6.94 -10.18 -13.12
CA PHE A 40 6.10 -10.35 -14.30
C PHE A 40 4.93 -9.36 -14.36
N LYS A 41 4.05 -9.39 -13.35
CA LYS A 41 2.87 -8.52 -13.28
C LYS A 41 3.07 -7.35 -12.34
N THR A 42 3.93 -7.49 -11.33
CA THR A 42 4.17 -6.45 -10.34
C THR A 42 5.68 -6.15 -10.27
N GLN A 43 5.99 -4.88 -10.09
CA GLN A 43 7.34 -4.35 -9.89
C GLN A 43 7.57 -4.00 -8.42
N ALA A 44 6.56 -3.46 -7.73
CA ALA A 44 6.64 -3.01 -6.34
C ALA A 44 5.39 -3.42 -5.54
N GLU A 45 5.60 -3.88 -4.31
CA GLU A 45 4.53 -4.25 -3.42
C GLU A 45 4.83 -3.88 -1.95
N TRP A 46 3.83 -3.35 -1.25
CA TRP A 46 3.88 -3.12 0.20
C TRP A 46 2.89 -4.03 0.90
N HIS A 47 3.29 -4.61 2.02
CA HIS A 47 2.44 -5.43 2.88
C HIS A 47 2.23 -4.73 4.22
N ILE A 48 0.99 -4.34 4.51
CA ILE A 48 0.60 -3.61 5.70
C ILE A 48 -0.23 -4.53 6.59
N GLU A 49 0.15 -4.67 7.85
CA GLU A 49 -0.61 -5.39 8.87
C GLU A 49 -1.08 -4.39 9.92
N PHE A 50 -2.40 -4.24 10.03
CA PHE A 50 -3.04 -3.44 11.06
C PHE A 50 -3.10 -4.20 12.38
N GLU A 51 -3.20 -3.49 13.51
CA GLU A 51 -3.26 -4.09 14.85
C GLU A 51 -4.42 -5.07 15.04
N ASP A 52 -5.52 -4.90 14.31
CA ASP A 52 -6.66 -5.81 14.34
C ASP A 52 -6.50 -7.05 13.43
N GLY A 53 -5.28 -7.27 12.91
CA GLY A 53 -4.92 -8.43 12.10
C GLY A 53 -5.33 -8.32 10.63
N VAL A 54 -5.94 -7.20 10.21
CA VAL A 54 -6.24 -6.96 8.80
C VAL A 54 -4.93 -6.79 8.03
N ILE A 55 -4.78 -7.55 6.95
CA ILE A 55 -3.64 -7.45 6.04
C ILE A 55 -4.10 -6.75 4.77
N THR A 56 -3.39 -5.70 4.40
CA THR A 56 -3.59 -4.93 3.17
C THR A 56 -2.31 -4.97 2.34
N THR A 57 -2.44 -5.17 1.03
CA THR A 57 -1.32 -5.00 0.10
C THR A 57 -1.55 -3.81 -0.82
N ILE A 58 -0.46 -3.14 -1.21
CA ILE A 58 -0.46 -2.09 -2.22
C ILE A 58 0.50 -2.52 -3.31
N TYR A 59 0.05 -2.62 -4.55
CA TYR A 59 0.87 -3.16 -5.64
C TYR A 59 0.55 -2.48 -6.98
N ASP A 60 1.55 -2.35 -7.84
CA ASP A 60 1.31 -2.03 -9.24
C ASP A 60 0.74 -3.26 -9.96
N TRP A 61 0.07 -3.07 -11.08
CA TRP A 61 -0.44 -4.20 -11.86
C TRP A 61 -0.27 -3.98 -13.34
N LYS A 62 0.61 -4.77 -13.96
CA LYS A 62 0.95 -4.72 -15.37
C LYS A 62 1.34 -3.30 -15.82
N PHE A 63 2.10 -2.60 -14.98
CA PHE A 63 2.58 -1.26 -15.28
C PHE A 63 3.90 -1.35 -16.04
N TYR A 64 3.87 -1.20 -17.37
CA TYR A 64 5.06 -1.42 -18.22
C TYR A 64 5.99 -0.19 -18.34
N ARG A 65 6.10 0.60 -17.27
CA ARG A 65 6.99 1.77 -17.17
C ARG A 65 7.72 1.72 -15.84
N PRO A 66 8.81 2.49 -15.65
CA PRO A 66 9.46 2.61 -14.35
C PRO A 66 8.44 2.95 -13.27
N VAL A 67 8.48 2.18 -12.18
CA VAL A 67 7.44 2.14 -11.14
C VAL A 67 7.26 3.50 -10.45
N GLU A 68 8.29 4.32 -10.46
CA GLU A 68 8.32 5.69 -9.92
C GLU A 68 7.34 6.62 -10.64
N TYR A 69 6.95 6.31 -11.88
CA TYR A 69 5.93 7.04 -12.63
C TYR A 69 4.50 6.57 -12.35
N ASN A 70 4.31 5.54 -11.53
CA ASN A 70 2.98 5.07 -11.22
C ASN A 70 2.27 6.01 -10.22
N ASN A 71 1.02 6.32 -10.51
CA ASN A 71 0.14 7.14 -9.67
C ASN A 71 -1.18 6.43 -9.29
N SER A 72 -1.36 5.18 -9.72
CA SER A 72 -2.56 4.38 -9.49
C SER A 72 -2.15 2.98 -9.03
N TRP A 73 -2.56 2.62 -7.82
CA TRP A 73 -2.11 1.40 -7.15
C TRP A 73 -3.30 0.52 -6.84
N ASN A 74 -3.15 -0.78 -7.09
CA ASN A 74 -4.13 -1.76 -6.63
C ASN A 74 -3.96 -1.99 -5.14
N VAL A 75 -5.10 -2.20 -4.48
CA VAL A 75 -5.17 -2.52 -3.06
C VAL A 75 -5.72 -3.93 -2.94
N GLY A 76 -4.94 -4.83 -2.34
CA GLY A 76 -5.37 -6.14 -1.91
C GLY A 76 -5.72 -6.13 -0.43
N GLY A 77 -6.58 -7.04 0.03
CA GLY A 77 -6.79 -7.20 1.46
C GLY A 77 -7.53 -8.46 1.87
N THR A 78 -7.31 -8.89 3.12
CA THR A 78 -8.01 -10.05 3.71
C THR A 78 -9.49 -9.73 3.93
N GLU A 79 -9.79 -8.52 4.40
CA GLU A 79 -11.14 -8.05 4.72
C GLU A 79 -11.67 -7.01 3.72
N PRO A 80 -13.00 -6.86 3.57
CA PRO A 80 -13.59 -5.79 2.75
C PRO A 80 -13.17 -4.37 3.19
N SER A 81 -12.92 -4.18 4.49
CA SER A 81 -12.51 -2.89 5.09
C SER A 81 -11.06 -2.49 4.82
N SER A 82 -10.28 -3.35 4.16
CA SER A 82 -8.84 -3.12 3.92
C SER A 82 -8.56 -1.82 3.16
N LEU A 83 -9.42 -1.48 2.17
CA LEU A 83 -9.30 -0.25 1.39
C LEU A 83 -9.57 0.99 2.25
N THR A 84 -10.71 1.04 2.94
CA THR A 84 -11.11 2.21 3.74
C THR A 84 -10.15 2.45 4.92
N LYS A 85 -9.59 1.38 5.50
CA LYS A 85 -8.52 1.49 6.51
C LYS A 85 -7.26 2.14 5.95
N LEU A 86 -6.84 1.75 4.75
CA LEU A 86 -5.68 2.33 4.09
C LEU A 86 -5.91 3.80 3.74
N GLU A 87 -7.06 4.14 3.18
CA GLU A 87 -7.43 5.52 2.87
C GLU A 87 -7.43 6.39 4.12
N SER A 88 -8.06 5.93 5.21
CA SER A 88 -8.08 6.63 6.50
C SER A 88 -6.67 6.84 7.07
N LEU A 89 -5.78 5.85 6.90
CA LEU A 89 -4.39 5.95 7.34
C LEU A 89 -3.63 7.02 6.54
N MET A 90 -3.79 7.04 5.22
CA MET A 90 -3.14 8.01 4.34
C MET A 90 -3.64 9.44 4.63
N GLU A 91 -4.96 9.63 4.77
CA GLU A 91 -5.55 10.93 5.13
C GLU A 91 -5.05 11.43 6.48
N SER A 92 -5.01 10.56 7.50
CA SER A 92 -4.50 10.94 8.83
C SER A 92 -3.03 11.37 8.80
N SER A 93 -2.24 10.78 7.90
CA SER A 93 -0.82 11.08 7.73
C SER A 93 -0.62 12.45 7.07
N VAL A 94 -1.45 12.80 6.09
CA VAL A 94 -1.46 14.14 5.47
C VAL A 94 -1.85 15.21 6.48
N ASN A 95 -2.93 15.00 7.23
CA ASN A 95 -3.40 15.97 8.22
C ASN A 95 -2.36 16.20 9.32
N SER A 96 -1.68 15.15 9.77
CA SER A 96 -0.62 15.28 10.80
C SER A 96 0.56 16.13 10.32
N GLN A 97 0.87 16.13 9.02
CA GLN A 97 1.95 16.94 8.45
C GLN A 97 1.57 18.41 8.28
N LEU A 98 0.27 18.72 8.11
CA LEU A 98 -0.23 20.09 7.98
C LEU A 98 -0.29 20.84 9.32
N ILE A 99 -0.35 20.14 10.44
CA ILE A 99 -0.42 20.74 11.79
C ILE A 99 0.97 20.85 12.44
N ALA A 100 1.99 20.22 11.84
CA ALA A 100 3.37 20.22 12.32
C ALA A 100 4.23 21.39 11.79
N VAL A 101 3.59 22.42 11.22
CA VAL A 101 4.19 23.68 10.69
C VAL A 101 3.63 24.87 11.46
#